data_AF-A0A2G9Q0W8-F1
#
_entry.id   AF-A0A2G9Q0W8-F1
#
_cell.length_a   1.000
_cell.length_b   1.000
_cell.length_c   1.000
_cell.angle_alpha   90.00
_cell.angle_beta   90.00
_cell.angle_gamma   90.00
#
_symmetry.space_group_name_H-M   'P 1'
#
loop_
_entity.id
_entity.type
_entity.pdbx_description
1 polymer ?
#
loop_
_entity_poly.entity_id
_entity_poly.type
_entity_poly.pdbx_seq_one_letter_code
_entity_poly.pdbx_strand_id
1 'polypeptide(L)' 'MKETFMNLKSFFFKSKRVWHVLKKPTKDEFISVAKISAIGILIIGVLGFAISIAVNLFI' A
#
# COMPACT_ATOMS: atom_id res chain seq x y z
N MET A 1 29.21 13.45 -18.78
CA MET A 1 28.46 12.17 -18.58
C MET A 1 29.19 11.24 -17.59
N LYS A 2 29.64 11.73 -16.43
CA LYS A 2 30.26 10.92 -15.36
C LYS A 2 29.61 11.20 -13.99
N GLU A 3 29.17 12.44 -13.79
CA GLU A 3 28.41 12.90 -12.61
C GLU A 3 27.13 12.10 -12.32
N THR A 4 26.35 11.75 -13.35
CA THR A 4 25.07 11.04 -13.17
C THR A 4 25.24 9.63 -12.62
N PHE A 5 26.31 8.94 -13.00
CA PHE A 5 26.57 7.56 -12.56
C PHE A 5 27.11 7.50 -11.12
N MET A 6 27.95 8.47 -10.73
CA MET A 6 28.36 8.64 -9.34
C MET A 6 27.18 9.00 -8.43
N ASN A 7 26.31 9.90 -8.90
CA ASN A 7 25.11 10.25 -8.16
C ASN A 7 24.18 9.04 -7.97
N LEU A 8 23.84 8.29 -9.03
CA LEU A 8 22.98 7.11 -8.91
C LEU A 8 23.51 6.07 -7.91
N LYS A 9 24.83 5.80 -7.95
CA LYS A 9 25.47 4.87 -7.01
C LYS A 9 25.33 5.34 -5.56
N SER A 10 25.50 6.64 -5.33
CA SER A 10 25.32 7.24 -4.01
C SER A 10 23.85 7.25 -3.55
N PHE A 11 22.90 7.48 -4.46
CA PHE A 11 21.46 7.41 -4.19
C PHE A 11 21.05 5.99 -3.83
N PHE A 12 21.53 4.98 -4.56
CA PHE A 12 21.24 3.58 -4.25
C PHE A 12 21.76 3.18 -2.87
N PHE A 13 22.96 3.66 -2.50
CA PHE A 13 23.53 3.41 -1.17
C PHE A 13 22.72 4.09 -0.06
N LYS A 14 22.28 5.33 -0.28
CA LYS A 14 21.39 6.06 0.64
C LYS A 14 20.04 5.35 0.80
N SER A 15 19.39 4.94 -0.29
CA SER A 15 18.11 4.21 -0.26
C SER A 15 18.25 2.85 0.43
N LYS A 16 19.37 2.14 0.23
CA LYS A 16 19.66 0.90 0.96
C LYS A 16 19.74 1.14 2.46
N ARG A 17 20.35 2.25 2.91
CA ARG A 17 20.40 2.60 4.34
C ARG A 17 18.99 2.84 4.88
N VAL A 18 18.15 3.59 4.16
CA VAL A 18 16.76 3.84 4.55
C VAL A 18 15.99 2.53 4.73
N TRP A 19 16.15 1.58 3.80
CA TRP A 19 15.51 0.26 3.90
C TRP A 19 15.87 -0.46 5.22
N HIS A 20 17.12 -0.37 5.66
CA HIS A 20 17.58 -1.04 6.89
C HIS A 20 17.13 -0.31 8.17
N VAL A 21 16.79 0.98 8.08
CA VAL A 21 16.28 1.78 9.21
C VAL A 21 14.79 1.54 9.44
N LEU A 22 14.05 1.03 8.44
CA LEU A 22 12.64 0.72 8.58
C LEU A 22 12.41 -0.36 9.65
N LYS A 23 11.53 -0.08 10.60
CA LYS A 23 11.07 -1.04 11.59
C LYS A 23 10.27 -2.13 10.87
N LYS A 24 10.71 -3.38 10.96
CA LYS A 24 9.90 -4.51 10.50
C LYS A 24 8.66 -4.61 11.40
N PRO A 25 7.44 -4.69 10.82
CA PRO A 25 6.22 -4.74 11.61
C PRO A 25 6.18 -5.99 12.47
N THR A 26 5.68 -5.85 13.69
CA THR A 26 5.42 -7.00 14.56
C THR A 26 4.16 -7.72 14.07
N LYS A 27 4.06 -9.03 14.33
CA LYS A 27 2.90 -9.83 13.88
C LYS A 27 1.56 -9.23 14.31
N ASP A 28 1.49 -8.70 15.52
CA ASP A 28 0.25 -8.12 16.07
C ASP A 28 -0.14 -6.82 15.38
N GLU A 29 0.83 -5.95 15.09
CA GLU A 29 0.61 -4.69 14.35
C GLU A 29 0.12 -4.99 12.93
N PHE A 30 0.75 -5.94 12.25
CA PHE A 30 0.38 -6.35 10.90
C PHE A 30 -1.05 -6.90 10.86
N ILE A 31 -1.40 -7.80 11.77
CA ILE A 31 -2.74 -8.39 11.84
C ILE A 31 -3.79 -7.32 12.15
N SER A 32 -3.48 -6.37 13.02
CA SER A 32 -4.40 -5.29 13.40
C SER A 32 -4.71 -4.39 12.21
N VAL A 33 -3.68 -3.94 11.49
CA VAL A 33 -3.83 -3.12 10.28
C VAL A 33 -4.55 -3.89 9.17
N ALA A 34 -4.22 -5.18 8.99
CA ALA A 34 -4.86 -6.03 7.99
C ALA A 34 -6.36 -6.20 8.25
N LYS A 35 -6.78 -6.41 9.51
CA LYS A 35 -8.19 -6.51 9.90
C LYS A 35 -8.96 -5.23 9.61
N ILE A 36 -8.41 -4.08 10.00
CA ILE A 36 -9.06 -2.77 9.77
C ILE A 36 -9.17 -2.49 8.26
N SER A 37 -8.10 -2.77 7.50
CA SER A 37 -8.09 -2.59 6.05
C SER A 37 -9.11 -3.50 5.35
N ALA A 38 -9.21 -4.76 5.78
CA ALA A 38 -10.18 -5.71 5.24
C ALA A 38 -11.63 -5.25 5.48
N ILE A 39 -11.92 -4.71 6.67
CA ILE A 39 -13.23 -4.14 6.99
C ILE A 39 -13.55 -2.94 6.08
N GLY A 40 -12.58 -2.04 5.88
CA GLY A 40 -12.76 -0.88 4.99
C GLY A 40 -13.04 -1.27 3.54
N ILE A 41 -12.29 -2.22 2.99
CA ILE A 41 -12.49 -2.75 1.63
C ILE A 41 -13.87 -3.41 1.51
N LEU A 42 -14.30 -4.17 2.52
CA LEU A 42 -15.59 -4.83 2.51
C LEU A 42 -16.75 -3.82 2.48
N ILE A 43 -16.69 -2.77 3.29
CA ILE A 43 -17.71 -1.71 3.32
C ILE A 43 -17.80 -1.01 1.97
N ILE A 44 -16.66 -0.60 1.41
CA ILE A 44 -16.62 0.09 0.10
C ILE A 44 -17.10 -0.85 -1.02
N GLY A 45 -16.69 -2.12 -0.98
CA GLY A 45 -17.09 -3.14 -1.94
C GLY A 45 -18.60 -3.41 -1.91
N VAL A 46 -19.20 -3.52 -0.72
CA VAL A 46 -20.65 -3.70 -0.56
C VAL A 46 -21.41 -2.48 -1.04
N LEU A 47 -20.95 -1.27 -0.74
CA LEU A 47 -21.56 -0.04 -1.24
C LEU A 47 -21.52 0.04 -2.78
N GLY A 48 -20.36 -0.22 -3.39
CA GLY A 48 -20.23 -0.26 -4.85
C GLY A 48 -21.08 -1.36 -5.49
N PHE A 49 -21.15 -2.53 -4.85
CA PHE A 49 -21.98 -3.64 -5.32
C PHE A 49 -23.48 -3.33 -5.22
N ALA A 50 -23.92 -2.71 -4.12
CA ALA A 50 -25.30 -2.27 -3.93
C ALA A 50 -25.73 -1.26 -5.01
N ILE A 51 -24.87 -0.30 -5.33
CA ILE A 51 -25.11 0.67 -6.41
C ILE A 51 -25.19 -0.05 -7.77
N SER A 52 -24.26 -0.97 -8.06
CA SER A 52 -24.24 -1.73 -9.31
C SER A 52 -25.51 -2.57 -9.51
N ILE A 53 -26.00 -3.21 -8.44
CA ILE A 53 -27.27 -3.94 -8.47
C ILE A 53 -28.43 -2.98 -8.72
N ALA A 54 -28.51 -1.88 -7.97
CA ALA A 54 -29.60 -0.92 -8.11
C ALA A 54 -29.68 -0.34 -9.53
N VAL A 55 -28.54 -0.06 -10.16
CA VAL A 55 -28.47 0.42 -11.54
C VAL A 55 -28.84 -0.68 -12.53
N ASN A 56 -28.34 -1.90 -12.38
CA ASN A 56 -28.72 -3.04 -13.25
C ASN A 56 -30.20 -3.40 -13.16
N LEU A 57 -30.86 -3.11 -12.04
CA LEU A 57 -32.28 -3.42 -11.86
C LEU A 57 -33.20 -2.36 -12.50
N PHE A 58 -32.67 -1.17 -12.78
CA PHE A 58 -33.40 -0.04 -13.36
C PHE A 58 -33.11 0.17 -14.85
N ILE A 59 -32.01 -0.40 -15.36
CA ILE A 59 -31.63 -0.46 -16.79
C ILE A 59 -32.12 -1.77 -17.40
#